data_AF-A0A354LYT1-F1
#
_entry.id   AF-A0A354LYT1-F1
#
_cell.length_a   1.000
_cell.length_b   1.000
_cell.length_c   1.000
_cell.angle_alpha   90.00
_cell.angle_beta   90.00
_cell.angle_gamma   90.00
#
_symmetry.space_group_name_H-M   'P 1'
#
loop_
_entity.id
_entity.type
_entity.pdbx_description
1 polymer ?
#
loop_
_entity_poly.entity_id
_entity_poly.type
_entity_poly.pdbx_seq_one_letter_code
_entity_poly.pdbx_strand_id
1 'polypeptide(L)'
;MELTTLTAISPVDGRYRGKTAPLSEYFSEFALIRYRVRVEIEYFIALCELPLPQLANINSDIFPKLRAIYNDFTVTDAERVKAIESVTNHDVKAVEY
;
A
#
# COMPACT_ATOMS: atom_id res chain seq x y z
N MET A 1 2.47 -21.49 15.59
CA MET A 1 3.30 -20.67 16.49
C MET A 1 3.20 -19.24 16.03
N GLU A 2 3.01 -18.30 16.95
CA GLU A 2 3.00 -16.86 16.65
C GLU A 2 4.41 -16.38 16.25
N LEU A 3 4.47 -15.38 15.37
CA LEU A 3 5.73 -14.76 14.98
C LEU A 3 6.23 -13.85 16.12
N THR A 4 7.43 -14.14 16.61
CA THR A 4 8.15 -13.37 17.63
C THR A 4 9.60 -13.26 17.20
N THR A 5 10.40 -12.41 17.87
CA THR A 5 11.84 -12.31 17.57
C THR A 5 12.60 -13.62 17.82
N LEU A 6 12.11 -14.49 18.71
CA LEU A 6 12.71 -15.80 19.00
C LEU A 6 12.26 -16.90 18.04
N THR A 7 11.11 -16.74 17.40
CA THR A 7 10.53 -17.73 16.46
C THR A 7 10.74 -17.34 15.00
N ALA A 8 11.25 -16.15 14.73
CA ALA A 8 11.61 -15.68 13.39
C ALA A 8 12.72 -16.55 12.77
N ILE A 9 12.50 -16.99 11.53
CA ILE A 9 13.48 -17.78 10.76
C ILE A 9 14.67 -16.89 10.36
N SER A 10 14.40 -15.68 9.88
CA SER A 10 15.43 -14.72 9.49
C SER A 10 15.89 -13.88 10.69
N PRO A 11 17.20 -13.72 10.91
CA PRO A 11 17.71 -12.85 11.97
C PRO A 11 17.40 -11.37 11.73
N VAL A 12 17.05 -10.97 10.49
CA VAL A 12 16.59 -9.61 10.15
C VAL A 12 15.34 -9.24 10.95
N ASP A 13 14.40 -10.17 11.11
CA ASP A 13 13.17 -9.97 11.89
C ASP A 13 13.25 -10.50 13.32
N GLY A 14 14.32 -11.21 13.66
CA GLY A 14 14.63 -11.72 14.99
C GLY A 14 15.74 -10.94 15.70
N ARG A 15 16.93 -11.57 15.79
CA ARG A 15 18.10 -11.07 16.53
C ARG A 15 18.46 -9.61 16.22
N TYR A 16 18.27 -9.16 15.00
CA TYR A 16 18.65 -7.82 14.54
C TYR A 16 17.47 -6.88 14.35
N ARG A 17 16.25 -7.24 14.79
CA ARG A 17 15.05 -6.42 14.58
C ARG A 17 15.21 -4.99 15.09
N GLY A 18 15.90 -4.78 16.21
CA GLY A 18 16.17 -3.43 16.74
C GLY A 18 17.00 -2.53 15.81
N LYS A 19 17.78 -3.12 14.89
CA LYS A 19 18.58 -2.39 13.88
C LYS A 19 17.84 -2.23 12.56
N THR A 20 16.94 -3.16 12.23
CA THR A 20 16.28 -3.27 10.92
C THR A 20 14.84 -2.78 10.94
N ALA A 21 14.22 -2.55 12.12
CA ALA A 21 12.83 -2.14 12.24
C ALA A 21 12.43 -0.95 11.34
N PRO A 22 13.23 0.12 11.19
CA PRO A 22 12.90 1.24 10.29
C PRO A 22 12.78 0.82 8.81
N LEU A 23 13.47 -0.25 8.39
CA LEU A 23 13.41 -0.75 7.02
C LEU A 23 12.05 -1.38 6.68
N SER A 24 11.28 -1.80 7.68
CA SER A 24 9.97 -2.39 7.47
C SER A 24 8.95 -1.41 6.87
N GLU A 25 9.16 -0.10 6.99
CA GLU A 25 8.32 0.92 6.35
C GLU A 25 8.49 0.99 4.82
N TYR A 26 9.51 0.30 4.28
CA TYR A 26 9.89 0.31 2.87
C TYR A 26 9.95 -1.09 2.24
N PHE A 27 10.38 -2.12 3.00
CA PHE A 27 10.67 -3.45 2.47
C PHE A 27 9.82 -4.58 3.06
N SER A 28 8.70 -4.24 3.71
CA SER A 28 7.71 -5.22 4.14
C SER A 28 6.58 -5.38 3.12
N GLU A 29 5.79 -6.44 3.25
CA GLU A 29 4.55 -6.61 2.48
C GLU A 29 3.60 -5.42 2.69
N PHE A 30 3.47 -4.93 3.93
CA PHE A 30 2.70 -3.72 4.24
C PHE A 30 3.19 -2.52 3.44
N ALA A 31 4.52 -2.29 3.41
CA ALA A 31 5.10 -1.22 2.64
C ALA A 31 4.85 -1.39 1.14
N LEU A 32 5.05 -2.59 0.60
CA LEU A 32 4.80 -2.89 -0.81
C LEU A 32 3.36 -2.54 -1.21
N ILE A 33 2.37 -2.96 -0.42
CA ILE A 33 0.95 -2.64 -0.66
C ILE A 33 0.73 -1.13 -0.60
N ARG A 34 1.21 -0.45 0.46
CA ARG A 34 1.07 1.00 0.62
C ARG A 34 1.65 1.79 -0.57
N TYR A 35 2.82 1.38 -1.06
CA TYR A 35 3.45 2.03 -2.21
C TYR A 35 2.73 1.72 -3.53
N ARG A 36 2.13 0.53 -3.70
CA ARG A 36 1.28 0.23 -4.86
C ARG A 36 0.04 1.11 -4.89
N VAL A 37 -0.67 1.22 -3.75
CA VAL A 37 -1.81 2.13 -3.59
C VAL A 37 -1.42 3.56 -3.94
N ARG A 38 -0.26 4.03 -3.45
CA ARG A 38 0.27 5.36 -3.78
C ARG A 38 0.47 5.55 -5.29
N VAL A 39 1.10 4.58 -5.97
CA VAL A 39 1.38 4.68 -7.40
C VAL A 39 0.08 4.75 -8.21
N GLU A 40 -0.90 3.90 -7.91
CA GLU A 40 -2.20 3.91 -8.61
C GLU A 40 -2.95 5.24 -8.42
N ILE A 41 -2.95 5.77 -7.20
CA ILE A 41 -3.59 7.06 -6.89
C ILE A 41 -2.88 8.22 -7.60
N GLU A 42 -1.55 8.30 -7.53
CA GLU A 42 -0.81 9.37 -8.21
C GLU A 42 -0.91 9.25 -9.73
N TYR A 43 -0.98 8.03 -10.26
CA TYR A 43 -1.24 7.80 -11.68
C TYR A 43 -2.62 8.32 -12.10
N PHE A 44 -3.67 8.03 -11.33
CA PHE A 44 -5.00 8.55 -11.58
C PHE A 44 -5.06 10.09 -11.51
N ILE A 45 -4.41 10.69 -10.50
CA ILE A 45 -4.30 12.16 -10.38
C ILE A 45 -3.60 12.74 -11.61
N ALA A 46 -2.47 12.16 -12.03
CA ALA A 46 -1.75 12.60 -13.22
C ALA A 46 -2.62 12.51 -14.48
N LEU A 47 -3.44 11.46 -14.64
CA LEU A 47 -4.41 11.37 -15.74
C LEU A 47 -5.49 12.45 -15.68
N CYS A 48 -5.96 12.82 -14.49
CA CYS A 48 -6.95 13.90 -14.33
C CYS A 48 -6.38 15.28 -14.69
N GLU A 49 -5.07 15.48 -14.54
CA GLU A 49 -4.39 16.72 -14.91
C GLU A 49 -4.12 16.83 -16.43
N LEU A 50 -4.25 15.74 -17.17
CA LEU A 50 -4.24 15.74 -18.63
C LEU A 50 -5.62 16.16 -19.18
N PRO A 51 -5.68 16.77 -20.38
CA PRO A 51 -6.94 17.16 -21.02
C PRO A 51 -7.68 15.96 -21.63
N LEU A 52 -7.87 14.89 -20.85
CA LEU A 52 -8.61 13.69 -21.24
C LEU A 52 -10.11 13.96 -21.14
N PRO A 53 -10.89 13.84 -22.24
CA PRO A 53 -12.32 14.15 -22.23
C PRO A 53 -13.12 13.39 -21.17
N GLN A 54 -12.72 12.15 -20.86
CA GLN A 54 -13.38 11.28 -19.87
C GLN A 54 -13.17 11.75 -18.42
N LEU A 55 -12.10 12.52 -18.16
CA LEU A 55 -11.72 12.98 -16.82
C LEU A 55 -11.91 14.49 -16.65
N ALA A 56 -12.35 15.20 -17.69
CA ALA A 56 -12.47 16.67 -17.72
C ALA A 56 -13.36 17.27 -16.61
N ASN A 57 -14.27 16.47 -16.04
CA ASN A 57 -15.20 16.90 -14.99
C ASN A 57 -14.76 16.52 -13.57
N ILE A 58 -13.58 15.89 -13.40
CA ILE A 58 -13.04 15.59 -12.07
C ILE A 58 -12.52 16.90 -11.45
N ASN A 59 -13.07 17.28 -10.30
CA ASN A 59 -12.58 18.45 -9.55
C ASN A 59 -11.31 18.09 -8.76
N SER A 60 -10.23 18.87 -8.93
CA SER A 60 -8.96 18.70 -8.22
C SER A 60 -9.06 18.83 -6.70
N ASP A 61 -10.15 19.39 -6.16
CA ASP A 61 -10.46 19.42 -4.73
C ASP A 61 -10.53 18.02 -4.08
N ILE A 62 -10.71 16.95 -4.87
CA ILE A 62 -10.70 15.58 -4.35
C ILE A 62 -9.28 15.04 -4.13
N PHE A 63 -8.25 15.61 -4.76
CA PHE A 63 -6.90 15.07 -4.75
C PHE A 63 -6.30 14.96 -3.34
N PRO A 64 -6.46 15.94 -2.42
CA PRO A 64 -6.01 15.78 -1.04
C PRO A 64 -6.66 14.57 -0.33
N LYS A 65 -7.94 14.31 -0.59
CA LYS A 65 -8.65 13.15 -0.03
C LYS A 65 -8.13 11.83 -0.60
N LEU A 66 -7.82 11.80 -1.89
CA LEU A 66 -7.20 10.61 -2.51
C LEU A 66 -5.81 10.36 -1.92
N ARG A 67 -4.97 11.40 -1.77
CA ARG A 67 -3.64 11.27 -1.17
C ARG A 67 -3.67 10.83 0.29
N ALA A 68 -4.70 11.21 1.04
CA ALA A 68 -4.89 10.76 2.41
C ALA A 68 -4.94 9.23 2.51
N ILE A 69 -5.46 8.53 1.49
CA ILE A 69 -5.55 7.06 1.47
C ILE A 69 -4.18 6.40 1.66
N TYR A 70 -3.13 6.85 0.97
CA TYR A 70 -1.80 6.27 1.13
C TYR A 70 -0.95 6.97 2.21
N ASN A 71 -1.29 8.20 2.61
CA ASN A 71 -0.61 8.92 3.69
C ASN A 71 -0.99 8.37 5.06
N ASP A 72 -2.27 8.04 5.25
CA ASP A 72 -2.84 7.55 6.50
C ASP A 72 -3.05 6.02 6.48
N PHE A 73 -2.37 5.32 5.56
CA PHE A 73 -2.55 3.90 5.30
C PHE A 73 -2.23 3.04 6.53
N THR A 74 -3.14 2.14 6.89
CA THR A 74 -3.07 1.34 8.12
C THR A 74 -2.87 -0.14 7.85
N VAL A 75 -2.47 -0.90 8.88
CA VAL A 75 -2.37 -2.37 8.79
C VAL A 75 -3.71 -3.00 8.41
N THR A 76 -4.82 -2.46 8.90
CA THR A 76 -6.18 -2.93 8.55
C THR A 76 -6.48 -2.74 7.06
N ASP A 77 -5.99 -1.67 6.43
CA ASP A 77 -6.13 -1.48 4.99
C ASP A 77 -5.32 -2.52 4.21
N ALA A 78 -4.10 -2.84 4.66
CA ALA A 78 -3.30 -3.91 4.07
C ALA A 78 -3.97 -5.29 4.21
N GLU A 79 -4.56 -5.58 5.36
CA GLU A 79 -5.34 -6.82 5.59
C GLU A 79 -6.52 -6.92 4.63
N ARG A 80 -7.22 -5.80 4.38
CA ARG A 80 -8.31 -5.76 3.39
C ARG A 80 -7.81 -6.07 1.98
N VAL A 81 -6.68 -5.49 1.56
CA VAL A 81 -6.08 -5.82 0.26
C VAL A 81 -5.74 -7.32 0.18
N LYS A 82 -5.13 -7.91 1.21
CA LYS A 82 -4.86 -9.36 1.24
C LYS A 82 -6.13 -10.21 1.19
N ALA A 83 -7.22 -9.76 1.81
CA ALA A 83 -8.50 -10.46 1.74
C ALA A 83 -9.06 -10.49 0.31
N ILE A 84 -8.95 -9.38 -0.42
CA ILE A 84 -9.35 -9.31 -1.83
C ILE A 84 -8.42 -10.18 -2.70
N GLU A 85 -7.10 -10.11 -2.47
CA GLU A 85 -6.10 -10.92 -3.16
C GLU A 85 -6.38 -12.42 -3.02
N SER A 86 -6.89 -12.87 -1.87
CA SER A 86 -7.25 -14.28 -1.67
C SER A 86 -8.32 -14.79 -2.64
N VAL A 87 -9.13 -13.88 -3.19
CA VAL A 87 -10.17 -14.17 -4.19
C VAL A 87 -9.63 -13.97 -5.60
N THR A 88 -8.88 -12.90 -5.85
CA THR A 88 -8.37 -12.56 -7.19
C THR A 88 -7.14 -13.36 -7.59
N ASN A 89 -6.39 -13.88 -6.63
CA ASN A 89 -5.04 -14.45 -6.78
C ASN A 89 -4.08 -13.52 -7.54
N HIS A 90 -4.30 -12.21 -7.43
CA HIS A 90 -3.50 -11.18 -8.08
C HIS A 90 -3.45 -9.92 -7.21
N ASP A 91 -2.25 -9.61 -6.76
CA ASP A 91 -1.92 -8.55 -5.81
C ASP A 91 -2.22 -7.13 -6.30
N VAL A 92 -1.89 -6.79 -7.55
CA VAL A 92 -2.20 -5.47 -8.14
C VAL A 92 -3.71 -5.30 -8.34
N LYS A 93 -4.42 -6.35 -8.77
CA LYS A 93 -5.89 -6.29 -8.86
C LYS A 93 -6.55 -6.08 -7.51
N ALA A 94 -5.98 -6.63 -6.44
CA ALA A 94 -6.51 -6.43 -5.10
C ALA A 94 -6.36 -4.99 -4.58
N VAL A 95 -5.42 -4.21 -5.14
CA VAL A 95 -5.25 -2.77 -4.84
C VAL A 95 -6.27 -1.91 -5.59
N GLU A 96 -6.76 -2.38 -6.74
CA GLU A 96 -7.77 -1.67 -7.55
C GLU A 96 -9.18 -1.72 -6.94
N TYR A 97 -9.53 -2.83 -6.26
CA TYR A 97 -10.85 -3.11 -5.68
C TYR A 97 -10.99 -2.62 -4.23
#